data_AF-A0A3E0PT95-F1
#
_entry.id   AF-A0A3E0PT95-F1
#
_cell.length_a   1.000
_cell.length_b   1.000
_cell.length_c   1.000
_cell.angle_alpha   90.00
_cell.angle_beta   90.00
_cell.angle_gamma   90.00
#
_symmetry.space_group_name_H-M   'P 1'
#
loop_
_entity.id
_entity.type
_entity.pdbx_description
1 polymer ?
#
loop_
_entity_poly.entity_id
_entity_poly.type
_entity_poly.pdbx_seq_one_letter_code
_entity_poly.pdbx_strand_id
1 'polypeptide(L)' 'MLSVLCGALLAILLSDSAAAEPMRYVLTSVESNVHAGDFALTSDDVGAGGDVDWSVRRVTLHGGRQEGVDLLIV' A
#
# COMPACT_ATOMS: atom_id res chain seq x y z
N MET A 1 27.59 -38.50 2.27
CA MET A 1 27.74 -37.27 3.08
C MET A 1 27.88 -36.00 2.21
N LEU A 2 28.57 -36.06 1.05
CA LEU A 2 28.72 -34.91 0.13
C LEU A 2 27.39 -34.44 -0.53
N SER A 3 26.47 -35.37 -0.86
CA SER A 3 25.19 -35.01 -1.49
C SER A 3 24.23 -34.24 -0.59
N VAL A 4 24.30 -34.45 0.74
CA VAL A 4 23.47 -33.73 1.72
C VAL A 4 23.94 -32.28 1.86
N LEU A 5 25.25 -32.05 1.76
CA LEU A 5 25.84 -30.72 1.81
C LEU A 5 25.43 -29.87 0.60
N CYS A 6 25.36 -30.48 -0.58
CA CYS A 6 24.98 -29.81 -1.82
C CYS A 6 23.49 -29.42 -1.82
N GLY A 7 22.62 -30.27 -1.27
CA GLY A 7 21.19 -29.97 -1.11
C GLY A 7 20.93 -28.82 -0.13
N ALA A 8 21.69 -28.75 0.96
CA ALA A 8 21.60 -27.64 1.92
C ALA A 8 22.08 -26.32 1.31
N LEU A 9 23.13 -26.34 0.48
CA LEU A 9 23.64 -25.14 -0.19
C LEU A 9 22.63 -24.59 -1.21
N LEU A 10 21.93 -25.46 -1.94
CA LEU A 10 20.91 -25.06 -2.92
C LEU A 10 19.67 -24.43 -2.26
N ALA A 11 19.27 -24.91 -1.08
CA ALA A 11 18.13 -24.35 -0.33
C ALA A 11 18.40 -22.93 0.19
N ILE A 12 19.65 -22.62 0.55
CA ILE A 12 20.06 -21.27 0.98
C ILE A 12 20.04 -20.29 -0.20
N LEU A 13 20.41 -20.75 -1.41
CA LEU A 13 20.39 -19.94 -2.62
C LEU A 13 18.98 -19.65 -3.17
N LEU A 14 17.99 -20.45 -2.77
CA LEU A 14 16.57 -20.29 -3.13
C LEU A 14 15.77 -19.50 -2.08
N SER A 15 16.44 -18.96 -1.06
CA SER A 15 15.80 -18.05 -0.10
C SER A 15 15.58 -16.69 -0.78
N ASP A 16 14.59 -16.65 -1.66
CA ASP A 16 14.07 -15.40 -2.18
C ASP A 16 13.51 -14.64 -0.99
N SER A 17 14.17 -13.54 -0.64
CA SER A 17 13.63 -12.63 0.35
C SER A 17 12.43 -11.96 -0.31
N ALA A 18 11.26 -12.57 -0.16
CA ALA A 18 9.99 -11.96 -0.49
C ALA A 18 9.86 -10.73 0.40
N ALA A 19 10.44 -9.61 -0.04
CA ALA A 19 10.20 -8.31 0.54
C ALA A 19 8.69 -8.13 0.51
N ALA A 20 8.09 -7.89 1.68
CA ALA A 20 6.66 -7.65 1.75
C ALA A 20 6.32 -6.52 0.78
N GLU A 21 5.43 -6.79 -0.17
CA GLU A 21 4.99 -5.79 -1.13
C GLU A 21 4.51 -4.54 -0.38
N PRO A 22 4.92 -3.33 -0.81
CA PRO A 22 4.48 -2.11 -0.16
C PRO A 22 2.96 -2.05 -0.23
N MET A 23 2.34 -1.74 0.90
CA MET A 23 0.89 -1.62 0.97
C MET A 23 0.43 -0.48 0.06
N ARG A 24 -0.49 -0.81 -0.86
CA ARG A 24 -0.90 0.08 -1.95
C ARG A 24 -2.41 0.13 -2.07
N TYR A 25 -2.97 1.34 -2.05
CA TYR A 25 -4.38 1.61 -2.30
C TYR A 25 -4.54 2.38 -3.62
N VAL A 26 -5.33 1.86 -4.55
CA VAL A 26 -5.62 2.52 -5.83
C VAL A 26 -6.91 3.32 -5.67
N LEU A 27 -6.78 4.64 -5.51
CA LEU A 27 -7.93 5.52 -5.34
C LEU A 27 -8.50 5.99 -6.69
N THR A 28 -7.64 6.21 -7.69
CA THR A 28 -8.05 6.56 -9.05
C THR A 28 -7.19 5.82 -10.06
N SER A 29 -7.84 5.23 -11.06
CA SER A 29 -7.18 4.60 -12.21
C SER A 29 -8.09 4.71 -13.43
N VAL A 30 -7.60 5.34 -14.48
CA VAL A 30 -8.34 5.42 -15.76
C VAL A 30 -8.37 4.07 -16.45
N GLU A 31 -7.25 3.33 -16.44
CA GLU A 31 -7.11 2.05 -17.12
C GLU A 31 -8.10 1.00 -16.60
N SER A 32 -8.28 0.95 -15.28
CA SER A 32 -9.21 0.01 -14.63
C SER A 32 -10.57 0.63 -14.28
N ASN A 33 -10.85 1.85 -14.75
CA ASN A 33 -12.08 2.60 -14.49
C ASN A 33 -12.43 2.68 -12.98
N VAL A 34 -11.43 3.02 -12.17
CA VAL A 34 -11.57 3.19 -10.71
C VAL A 34 -11.59 4.68 -10.38
N HIS A 35 -12.59 5.07 -9.62
CA HIS A 35 -12.65 6.34 -8.91
C HIS A 35 -13.29 6.07 -7.55
N ALA A 36 -12.46 5.70 -6.58
CA ALA A 36 -12.89 5.56 -5.18
C ALA A 36 -13.39 6.92 -4.71
N GLY A 37 -14.56 7.02 -4.06
CA GLY A 37 -15.04 8.29 -3.54
C GLY A 37 -14.20 8.74 -2.33
N ASP A 38 -14.88 9.10 -1.25
CA ASP A 38 -14.19 9.41 -0.01
C ASP A 38 -13.38 8.20 0.50
N PHE A 39 -12.17 8.48 0.97
CA PHE A 39 -11.24 7.47 1.49
C PHE A 39 -10.58 7.98 2.77
N ALA A 40 -10.30 7.06 3.69
CA ALA A 40 -9.55 7.34 4.91
C ALA A 40 -8.67 6.15 5.26
N LEU A 41 -7.46 6.44 5.72
CA LEU A 41 -6.48 5.50 6.24
C LEU A 41 -5.77 6.15 7.42
N THR A 42 -5.57 5.40 8.49
CA THR A 42 -4.81 5.83 9.67
C THR A 42 -3.63 4.90 9.91
N SER A 43 -2.67 5.35 10.72
CA SER A 43 -1.56 4.52 11.21
C SER A 43 -2.03 3.22 11.88
N ASP A 44 -3.18 3.25 12.55
CA ASP A 44 -3.75 2.10 13.26
C ASP A 44 -4.30 1.04 12.31
N ASP A 45 -4.90 1.46 11.18
CA ASP A 45 -5.50 0.55 10.18
C ASP A 45 -4.46 -0.40 9.55
N VAL A 46 -3.18 -0.05 9.65
CA VAL A 46 -2.11 -0.68 8.90
C VAL A 46 -1.07 -1.36 9.80
N GLY A 47 -1.29 -1.32 11.12
CA GLY A 47 -0.36 -1.88 12.10
C GLY A 47 1.03 -1.27 12.07
N ALA A 48 1.21 -0.14 11.35
CA ALA A 48 2.45 0.61 11.22
C ALA A 48 2.44 1.80 12.19
N GLY A 49 2.07 1.52 13.44
CA GLY A 49 2.16 2.47 14.55
C GLY A 49 3.62 2.73 14.86
N GLY A 50 4.22 3.70 14.16
CA GLY A 50 5.40 4.39 14.67
C GLY A 50 5.01 5.32 15.83
N ASP A 51 5.96 6.08 16.35
CA ASP A 51 5.72 7.01 17.47
C ASP A 51 4.82 8.20 17.13
N VAL A 52 4.37 8.33 15.87
CA VAL A 52 3.61 9.46 15.37
C VAL A 52 2.35 8.96 14.67
N ASP A 53 1.20 9.42 15.16
CA ASP A 53 -0.09 9.22 14.52
C ASP A 53 -0.14 9.99 13.19
N TRP A 54 -0.60 9.32 12.13
CA TRP A 54 -0.79 9.92 10.82
C TRP A 54 -2.09 9.44 10.20
N SER A 55 -2.58 10.20 9.23
CA SER A 55 -3.76 9.81 8.44
C SER A 55 -3.63 10.25 7.00
N VAL A 56 -4.15 9.46 6.07
CA VAL A 56 -4.33 9.84 4.67
C VAL A 56 -5.82 9.86 4.38
N ARG A 57 -6.33 10.95 3.81
CA ARG A 57 -7.74 11.09 3.46
C ARG A 57 -7.91 11.59 2.03
N ARG A 58 -8.94 11.07 1.35
CA ARG A 58 -9.46 11.64 0.11
C ARG A 58 -10.88 12.13 0.35
N VAL A 59 -11.20 13.31 -0.15
CA VAL A 59 -12.57 13.83 -0.18
C VAL A 59 -12.86 14.47 -1.53
N THR A 60 -14.07 14.28 -2.04
CA THR A 60 -14.56 15.03 -3.20
C THR A 60 -15.27 16.30 -2.73
N LEU A 61 -14.85 17.44 -3.27
CA LEU A 61 -15.47 18.72 -2.97
C LEU A 61 -16.78 18.90 -3.73
N HIS A 62 -17.72 19.57 -3.07
CA HIS A 62 -19.01 19.93 -3.64
C HIS A 62 -19.28 21.44 -3.51
N GLY A 63 -19.96 21.99 -4.51
CA GLY A 63 -20.40 23.37 -4.58
C GLY A 63 -19.50 24.31 -5.38
N GLY A 64 -20.13 25.27 -6.05
CA GLY A 64 -19.45 26.37 -6.74
C GLY A 64 -18.52 25.92 -7.86
N ARG A 65 -17.37 26.60 -8.00
CA ARG A 65 -16.39 26.30 -9.05
C ARG A 65 -15.46 25.11 -8.73
N GLN A 66 -15.61 24.52 -7.54
CA GLN A 66 -14.77 23.41 -7.08
C GLN A 66 -15.54 22.09 -7.03
N GLU A 67 -16.79 22.05 -7.50
CA GLU A 67 -17.57 20.81 -7.62
C GLU A 67 -16.77 19.73 -8.35
N GLY A 68 -16.68 18.55 -7.75
CA GLY A 68 -16.01 17.38 -8.31
C GLY A 68 -14.48 17.37 -8.18
N VAL A 69 -13.88 18.35 -7.50
CA VAL A 69 -12.43 18.36 -7.22
C VAL A 69 -12.11 17.37 -6.10
N ASP A 70 -11.17 16.46 -6.33
CA ASP A 70 -10.64 15.59 -5.28
C ASP A 70 -9.47 16.23 -4.55
N LEU A 71 -9.50 16.19 -3.22
CA LEU A 71 -8.36 16.52 -2.37
C LEU A 71 -7.76 15.26 -1.77
N LEU A 72 -6.43 15.18 -1.72
CA LEU A 72 -5.68 14.19 -0.94
C LEU A 72 -4.96 14.91 0.20
N ILE A 73 -5.20 14.47 1.44
CA ILE A 73 -4.74 15.09 2.68
C ILE A 73 -3.87 14.08 3.43
N VAL A 74 -2.72 14.53 3.94
CA VAL A 74 -1.73 13.73 4.70
C VAL A 74 -1.35 14.48 5.96
#